data_AF-M7AVB8-F1
#
_entry.id   AF-M7AVB8-F1
#
_cell.length_a   1.000
_cell.length_b   1.000
_cell.length_c   1.000
_cell.angle_alpha   90.00
_cell.angle_beta   90.00
_cell.angle_gamma   90.00
#
_symmetry.space_group_name_H-M   'P 1'
#
loop_
_entity.id
_entity.type
_entity.pdbx_description
1 polymer ?
#
loop_
_entity_poly.entity_id
_entity_poly.type
_entity_poly.pdbx_seq_one_letter_code
_entity_poly.pdbx_strand_id
1 'polypeptide(L)'
;MKHSVVEVGCESDESCKKHLGRVLSIWEERSVYENDVLEQLRQALYGDRKARKRTFEQIKVDENNCSAQSSPSDPPQVEVSCVHKLLSFHLIRALQELENAASGDAAVHQRIASLPVEVQDVSLLDRITDKESGEQLSKMVDDACMVLADYNGRLAAEIDDRKQLTRMLSDFLRCQKEVLAEKEHKLEVVDMDVSPNDVTIR
;
A
#
# COMPACT_ATOMS: atom_id res chain seq x y z
N MET A 1 34.66 -18.67 -18.85
CA MET A 1 33.30 -18.16 -19.15
C MET A 1 33.07 -16.87 -18.40
N LYS A 2 32.83 -15.75 -19.09
CA LYS A 2 32.32 -14.52 -18.48
C LYS A 2 30.84 -14.43 -18.84
N HIS A 3 29.96 -14.38 -17.83
CA HIS A 3 28.53 -14.21 -18.03
C HIS A 3 28.26 -12.79 -18.55
N SER A 4 27.67 -12.70 -19.74
CA SER A 4 27.06 -11.47 -20.26
C SER A 4 25.75 -11.25 -19.52
N VAL A 5 25.69 -10.24 -18.65
CA VAL A 5 24.43 -9.71 -18.15
C VAL A 5 23.81 -8.90 -19.29
N VAL A 6 22.59 -9.28 -19.67
CA VAL A 6 21.80 -8.56 -20.68
C VAL A 6 21.42 -7.20 -20.11
N GLU A 7 21.93 -6.15 -20.74
CA GLU A 7 21.56 -4.77 -20.50
C GLU A 7 20.16 -4.54 -21.11
N VAL A 8 19.11 -4.61 -20.27
CA VAL A 8 17.76 -4.16 -20.63
C VAL A 8 17.51 -2.87 -19.87
N GLY A 9 17.78 -1.74 -20.50
CA GLY A 9 17.55 -0.45 -19.86
C GLY A 9 17.81 0.73 -20.79
N CYS A 10 16.86 1.02 -21.69
CA CYS A 10 16.70 2.42 -22.15
C CYS A 10 15.36 2.71 -22.86
N GLU A 11 14.74 1.74 -23.55
CA GLU A 11 13.53 2.03 -24.35
C GLU A 11 12.25 2.24 -23.52
N SER A 12 12.24 1.80 -22.25
CA SER A 12 11.04 1.83 -21.40
C SER A 12 10.71 3.21 -20.80
N ASP A 13 11.67 4.14 -20.75
CA ASP A 13 11.50 5.42 -20.03
C ASP A 13 10.57 6.39 -20.78
N GLU A 14 10.68 6.46 -22.12
CA GLU A 14 9.85 7.36 -22.93
C GLU A 14 8.40 6.90 -23.05
N SER A 15 8.17 5.59 -23.17
CA SER A 15 6.81 5.04 -23.12
C SER A 15 6.19 5.29 -21.75
N CYS A 16 6.96 5.06 -20.67
CA CYS A 16 6.50 5.32 -19.30
C CYS A 16 6.13 6.80 -19.09
N LYS A 17 6.97 7.73 -19.52
CA LYS A 17 6.68 9.19 -19.46
C LYS A 17 5.42 9.58 -20.21
N LYS A 18 5.18 9.00 -21.40
CA LYS A 18 3.94 9.27 -22.17
C LYS A 18 2.69 8.77 -21.44
N HIS A 19 2.76 7.60 -20.81
CA HIS A 19 1.64 7.10 -20.01
C HIS A 19 1.39 7.98 -18.78
N LEU A 20 2.44 8.37 -18.06
CA LEU A 20 2.32 9.22 -16.89
C LEU A 20 1.83 10.63 -17.25
N GLY A 21 2.25 11.18 -18.39
CA GLY A 21 1.72 12.44 -18.92
C GLY A 21 0.21 12.39 -19.18
N ARG A 22 -0.29 11.30 -19.76
CA ARG A 22 -1.75 11.09 -19.95
C ARG A 22 -2.50 11.05 -18.62
N VAL A 23 -1.95 10.38 -17.60
CA VAL A 23 -2.56 10.30 -16.26
C VAL A 23 -2.65 11.70 -15.64
N LEU A 24 -1.59 12.51 -15.75
CA LEU A 24 -1.59 13.89 -15.24
C LEU A 24 -2.64 14.76 -15.95
N SER A 25 -2.85 14.60 -17.25
CA SER A 25 -3.92 15.29 -17.98
C SER A 25 -5.32 14.90 -17.50
N ILE A 26 -5.57 13.61 -17.26
CA ILE A 26 -6.86 13.14 -16.74
C ILE A 26 -7.14 13.71 -15.33
N TRP A 27 -6.12 13.79 -14.49
CA TRP A 27 -6.25 14.37 -13.15
C TRP A 27 -6.53 15.86 -13.17
N GLU A 28 -5.96 16.60 -14.13
CA GLU A 28 -6.25 18.02 -14.36
C GLU A 28 -7.70 18.22 -14.83
N GLU A 29 -8.14 17.46 -15.84
CA GLU A 29 -9.51 17.53 -16.39
C GLU A 29 -10.60 17.24 -15.35
N ARG A 30 -10.29 16.35 -14.40
CA ARG A 30 -11.22 15.94 -13.33
C ARG A 30 -11.02 16.69 -12.03
N SER A 31 -10.09 17.66 -11.99
CA SER A 31 -9.72 18.43 -10.79
C SER A 31 -9.45 17.54 -9.58
N VAL A 32 -8.74 16.42 -9.79
CA VAL A 32 -8.40 15.45 -8.71
C VAL A 32 -7.36 16.04 -7.77
N TYR A 33 -6.47 16.86 -8.31
CA TYR A 33 -5.43 17.60 -7.58
C TYR A 33 -5.41 19.06 -8.03
N GLU A 34 -4.94 19.94 -7.16
CA GLU A 34 -4.70 21.35 -7.47
C GLU A 34 -3.66 21.50 -8.59
N ASN A 35 -3.85 22.52 -9.43
CA ASN A 35 -2.98 22.77 -10.59
C ASN A 35 -1.49 22.94 -10.19
N ASP A 36 -1.22 23.57 -9.05
CA ASP A 36 0.15 23.77 -8.54
C ASP A 36 0.89 22.46 -8.26
N VAL A 37 0.16 21.42 -7.84
CA VAL A 37 0.74 20.08 -7.58
C VAL A 37 0.96 19.34 -8.89
N LEU A 38 0.00 19.42 -9.81
CA LEU A 38 0.11 18.80 -11.14
C LEU A 38 1.28 19.38 -11.94
N GLU A 39 1.53 20.69 -11.81
CA GLU A 39 2.63 21.36 -12.49
C GLU A 39 4.00 20.94 -11.93
N GLN A 40 4.13 20.78 -10.61
CA GLN A 40 5.35 20.22 -9.99
C GLN A 40 5.65 18.80 -10.47
N LEU A 41 4.61 17.97 -10.63
CA LEU A 41 4.75 16.60 -11.15
C LEU A 41 5.15 16.58 -12.62
N ARG A 42 4.57 17.47 -13.45
CA ARG A 42 4.98 17.65 -14.85
C ARG A 42 6.44 18.11 -14.94
N GLN A 43 6.85 19.02 -14.08
CA GLN A 43 8.23 19.51 -14.02
C GLN A 43 9.20 18.43 -13.55
N ALA A 44 8.80 17.55 -12.63
CA ALA A 44 9.61 16.39 -12.25
C ALA A 44 9.72 15.34 -13.37
N LEU A 45 8.68 15.23 -14.22
CA LEU A 45 8.60 14.27 -15.31
C LEU A 45 9.38 14.70 -16.57
N TYR A 46 9.31 15.99 -16.92
CA TYR A 46 9.90 16.56 -18.13
C TYR A 46 11.09 17.50 -17.86
N GLY A 47 11.33 17.86 -16.60
CA GLY A 47 12.44 18.73 -16.22
C GLY A 47 13.78 18.01 -16.38
N ASP A 48 14.76 18.73 -16.94
CA ASP A 48 16.12 18.24 -17.11
C ASP A 48 16.75 18.00 -15.72
N ARG A 49 16.92 16.72 -15.34
CA ARG A 49 17.61 16.35 -14.11
C ARG A 49 19.10 16.64 -14.28
N LYS A 50 19.56 17.83 -13.88
CA LYS A 50 20.96 17.99 -13.45
C LYS A 50 21.19 17.00 -12.31
N ALA A 51 21.91 15.93 -12.62
CA ALA A 51 22.20 14.82 -11.72
C ALA A 51 22.94 15.32 -10.47
N ARG A 52 22.20 15.68 -9.42
CA ARG A 52 22.76 15.83 -8.08
C ARG A 52 22.94 14.41 -7.54
N LYS A 53 24.06 13.77 -7.93
CA LYS A 53 24.51 12.49 -7.37
C LYS A 53 24.63 12.68 -5.85
N ARG A 54 23.66 12.19 -5.09
CA ARG A 54 23.85 11.92 -3.66
C ARG A 54 24.68 10.64 -3.60
N THR A 55 25.91 10.77 -3.12
CA THR A 55 26.77 9.63 -2.79
C THR A 55 26.06 8.82 -1.72
N PHE A 56 25.71 7.57 -2.04
CA PHE A 56 25.24 6.59 -1.07
C PHE A 56 26.49 6.01 -0.39
N GLU A 57 26.82 6.48 0.81
CA GLU A 57 27.73 5.73 1.66
C GLU A 57 26.99 4.48 2.16
N GLN A 58 27.54 3.32 1.82
CA GLN A 58 27.15 2.04 2.40
C GLN A 58 27.25 2.13 3.92
N ILE A 59 26.11 2.02 4.60
CA ILE A 59 26.07 1.79 6.04
C ILE A 59 26.67 0.41 6.28
N LYS A 60 27.91 0.37 6.78
CA LYS A 60 28.46 -0.82 7.42
C LYS A 60 27.75 -0.99 8.75
N VAL A 61 27.09 -2.12 8.92
CA VAL A 61 26.54 -2.54 10.21
C VAL A 61 27.73 -2.89 11.09
N ASP A 62 28.02 -2.05 12.08
CA ASP A 62 29.00 -2.34 13.13
C ASP A 62 28.21 -2.69 14.40
N GLU A 63 28.12 -3.98 14.68
CA GLU A 63 27.60 -4.53 15.92
C GLU A 63 28.62 -4.27 17.04
N ASN A 64 28.65 -3.07 17.64
CA ASN A 64 29.12 -2.84 19.03
C ASN A 64 29.23 -1.33 19.33
N ASN A 65 28.19 -0.73 19.91
CA ASN A 65 28.38 0.28 20.96
C ASN A 65 27.09 0.51 21.76
N CYS A 66 26.89 -0.32 22.78
CA CYS A 66 26.09 0.07 23.94
C CYS A 66 26.86 1.16 24.70
N SER A 67 26.41 2.40 24.59
CA SER A 67 26.75 3.44 25.57
C SER A 67 25.49 4.20 25.92
N ALA A 68 24.87 3.78 27.02
CA ALA A 68 23.89 4.55 27.74
C ALA A 68 24.54 5.85 28.22
N GLN A 69 24.12 6.98 27.67
CA GLN A 69 24.24 8.28 28.33
C GLN A 69 22.83 8.81 28.56
N SER A 70 22.32 8.48 29.74
CA SER A 70 21.15 9.10 30.34
C SER A 70 21.50 10.52 30.77
N SER A 71 20.75 11.50 30.26
CA SER A 71 20.49 12.75 30.95
C SER A 71 19.04 12.71 31.43
N PRO A 72 18.75 12.95 32.73
CA PRO A 72 17.42 12.75 33.29
C PRO A 72 16.66 14.06 33.29
N SER A 73 15.73 14.23 32.34
CA SER A 73 14.48 14.97 32.53
C SER A 73 13.65 14.86 31.26
N ASP A 74 12.49 14.21 31.40
CA ASP A 74 11.22 14.35 30.65
C ASP A 74 10.63 13.01 30.16
N PRO A 75 9.66 12.40 30.87
CA PRO A 75 8.80 11.32 30.36
C PRO A 75 7.49 11.93 29.83
N PRO A 76 7.05 11.72 28.56
CA PRO A 76 6.60 10.43 27.99
C PRO A 76 6.97 10.18 26.51
N GLN A 77 7.89 10.98 25.93
CA GLN A 77 8.05 11.09 24.47
C GLN A 77 8.66 9.85 23.79
N VAL A 78 9.39 9.02 24.54
CA VAL A 78 10.06 7.81 24.02
C VAL A 78 9.06 6.67 23.75
N GLU A 79 8.02 6.56 24.58
CA GLU A 79 7.00 5.51 24.46
C GLU A 79 6.04 5.76 23.28
N VAL A 80 5.67 7.02 23.03
CA VAL A 80 4.78 7.36 21.89
C VAL A 80 5.47 7.06 20.54
N SER A 81 6.79 7.27 20.46
CA SER A 81 7.58 7.03 19.26
C SER A 81 7.70 5.54 18.90
N CYS A 82 7.86 4.65 19.89
CA CYS A 82 7.94 3.21 19.62
C CYS A 82 6.57 2.61 19.29
N VAL A 83 5.48 3.07 19.94
CA VAL A 83 4.10 2.68 19.61
C VAL A 83 3.74 3.12 18.19
N HIS A 84 4.10 4.35 17.79
CA HIS A 84 3.85 4.85 16.44
C HIS A 84 4.56 4.03 15.36
N LYS A 85 5.84 3.67 15.57
CA LYS A 85 6.61 2.84 14.64
C LYS A 85 6.01 1.44 14.49
N LEU A 86 5.59 0.83 15.60
CA LEU A 86 4.98 -0.49 15.59
C LEU A 86 3.63 -0.47 14.86
N LEU A 87 2.79 0.53 15.13
CA LEU A 87 1.50 0.70 14.47
C LEU A 87 1.65 0.91 12.95
N SER A 88 2.62 1.74 12.53
CA SER A 88 2.95 1.97 11.12
C SER A 88 3.39 0.68 10.42
N PHE A 89 4.26 -0.11 11.05
CA PHE A 89 4.70 -1.40 10.50
C PHE A 89 3.53 -2.37 10.29
N HIS A 90 2.67 -2.53 11.30
CA HIS A 90 1.50 -3.40 11.17
C HIS A 90 0.53 -2.94 10.09
N LEU A 91 0.33 -1.62 9.95
CA LEU A 91 -0.53 -1.05 8.94
C LEU A 91 0.01 -1.28 7.52
N ILE A 92 1.31 -1.05 7.29
CA ILE A 92 1.96 -1.30 6.00
C ILE A 92 1.82 -2.78 5.62
N ARG A 93 2.07 -3.69 6.57
CA ARG A 93 1.93 -5.11 6.34
C ARG A 93 0.49 -5.50 5.97
N ALA A 94 -0.51 -5.02 6.72
CA ALA A 94 -1.91 -5.29 6.44
C ALA A 94 -2.36 -4.78 5.05
N LEU A 95 -1.83 -3.63 4.62
CA LEU A 95 -2.10 -3.10 3.27
C LEU A 95 -1.52 -4.01 2.16
N GLN A 96 -0.28 -4.49 2.35
CA GLN A 96 0.37 -5.39 1.39
C GLN A 96 -0.32 -6.75 1.32
N GLU A 97 -0.72 -7.30 2.48
CA GLU A 97 -1.46 -8.56 2.56
C GLU A 97 -2.80 -8.46 1.80
N LEU A 98 -3.51 -7.34 1.93
CA LEU A 98 -4.79 -7.13 1.25
C LEU A 98 -4.64 -7.00 -0.28
N GLU A 99 -3.58 -6.35 -0.77
CA GLU A 99 -3.29 -6.24 -2.20
C GLU A 99 -3.00 -7.62 -2.83
N ASN A 100 -2.25 -8.45 -2.10
CA ASN A 100 -1.93 -9.82 -2.52
C ASN A 100 -3.18 -10.73 -2.56
N ALA A 101 -4.08 -10.58 -1.59
CA ALA A 101 -5.33 -11.34 -1.55
C ALA A 101 -6.20 -11.09 -2.80
N ALA A 102 -6.42 -9.82 -3.15
CA ALA A 102 -7.21 -9.45 -4.32
C ALA A 102 -6.60 -9.95 -5.64
N SER A 103 -5.27 -9.87 -5.77
CA SER A 103 -4.56 -10.32 -6.98
C SER A 103 -4.57 -11.85 -7.14
N GLY A 104 -4.47 -12.59 -6.03
CA GLY A 104 -4.45 -14.05 -6.03
C GLY A 104 -5.77 -14.69 -6.46
N ASP A 105 -6.90 -14.05 -6.18
CA ASP A 105 -8.23 -14.61 -6.43
C ASP A 105 -8.79 -14.34 -7.84
N ALA A 106 -8.11 -13.53 -8.65
CA ALA A 106 -8.54 -13.19 -10.01
C ALA A 106 -8.80 -14.45 -10.88
N ALA A 107 -7.92 -15.46 -10.78
CA ALA A 107 -8.06 -16.71 -11.52
C ALA A 107 -9.27 -17.54 -11.03
N VAL A 108 -9.55 -17.55 -9.73
CA VAL A 108 -10.70 -18.25 -9.17
C VAL A 108 -12.00 -17.56 -9.57
N HIS A 109 -12.03 -16.24 -9.53
CA HIS A 109 -13.18 -15.45 -9.98
C HIS A 109 -13.49 -15.71 -11.47
N GLN A 110 -12.45 -15.80 -12.32
CA GLN A 110 -12.64 -16.20 -13.72
C GLN A 110 -13.19 -17.62 -13.87
N ARG A 111 -12.70 -18.58 -13.08
CA ARG A 111 -13.22 -19.96 -13.08
C ARG A 111 -14.71 -20.01 -12.71
N ILE A 112 -15.10 -19.28 -11.66
CA ILE A 112 -16.51 -19.17 -11.23
C ILE A 112 -17.36 -18.53 -12.33
N ALA A 113 -16.89 -17.45 -12.94
CA ALA A 113 -17.60 -16.78 -14.04
C ALA A 113 -17.74 -17.65 -15.30
N SER A 114 -16.86 -18.63 -15.48
CA SER A 114 -16.89 -19.59 -16.59
C SER A 114 -17.68 -20.86 -16.29
N LEU A 115 -18.33 -20.97 -15.13
CA LEU A 115 -19.13 -22.15 -14.81
C LEU A 115 -20.25 -22.34 -15.84
N PRO A 116 -20.50 -23.58 -16.30
CA PRO A 116 -21.56 -23.88 -17.26
C PRO A 116 -22.94 -23.49 -16.73
N VAL A 117 -23.88 -23.19 -17.62
CA VAL A 117 -25.25 -22.85 -17.22
C VAL A 117 -25.99 -24.07 -16.66
N GLU A 118 -25.59 -25.27 -17.11
CA GLU A 118 -26.13 -26.55 -16.69
C GLU A 118 -25.93 -26.81 -15.19
N VAL A 119 -24.88 -26.26 -14.57
CA VAL A 119 -24.66 -26.36 -13.11
C VAL A 119 -25.37 -25.26 -12.31
N GLN A 120 -26.03 -24.32 -12.98
CA GLN A 120 -26.69 -23.16 -12.38
C GLN A 120 -28.21 -23.17 -12.56
N ASP A 121 -28.71 -23.77 -13.64
CA ASP A 121 -30.12 -23.74 -14.03
C ASP A 121 -30.76 -25.14 -13.96
N VAL A 122 -31.63 -25.32 -12.96
CA VAL A 122 -32.36 -26.57 -12.70
C VAL A 122 -33.31 -26.93 -13.85
N SER A 123 -33.76 -25.96 -14.66
CA SER A 123 -34.67 -26.24 -15.79
C SER A 123 -34.01 -27.05 -16.92
N LEU A 124 -32.68 -27.14 -16.92
CA LEU A 124 -31.92 -27.90 -17.91
C LEU A 124 -31.81 -29.39 -17.57
N LEU A 125 -32.24 -29.82 -16.38
CA LEU A 125 -32.15 -31.22 -15.95
C LEU A 125 -32.97 -32.17 -16.84
N ASP A 126 -34.08 -31.70 -17.42
CA ASP A 126 -34.92 -32.48 -18.34
C ASP A 126 -34.16 -32.91 -19.62
N ARG A 127 -33.02 -32.28 -19.92
CA ARG A 127 -32.17 -32.62 -21.07
C ARG A 127 -31.22 -33.78 -20.80
N ILE A 128 -31.09 -34.23 -19.55
CA ILE A 128 -30.27 -35.37 -19.16
C ILE A 128 -31.07 -36.65 -19.41
N THR A 129 -30.71 -37.36 -20.48
CA THR A 129 -31.46 -38.54 -20.94
C THR A 129 -30.79 -39.86 -20.59
N ASP A 130 -29.57 -39.83 -20.08
CA ASP A 130 -28.76 -41.01 -19.82
C ASP A 130 -27.96 -40.87 -18.52
N LYS A 131 -27.54 -42.00 -17.99
CA LYS A 131 -26.83 -42.07 -16.71
C LYS A 131 -25.45 -41.42 -16.77
N GLU A 132 -24.75 -41.53 -17.90
CA GLU A 132 -23.38 -41.02 -18.06
C GLU A 132 -23.38 -39.49 -18.05
N SER A 133 -24.28 -38.85 -18.79
CA SER A 133 -24.44 -37.39 -18.78
C SER A 133 -24.89 -36.86 -17.42
N GLY A 134 -25.74 -37.61 -16.70
CA GLY A 134 -26.12 -37.29 -15.33
C GLY A 134 -24.96 -37.35 -14.33
N GLU A 135 -24.13 -38.40 -14.41
CA GLU A 135 -22.92 -38.53 -13.59
C GLU A 135 -21.90 -37.41 -13.87
N GLN A 136 -21.73 -37.06 -15.15
CA GLN A 136 -20.86 -35.95 -15.56
C GLN A 136 -21.37 -34.60 -15.01
N LEU A 137 -22.68 -34.35 -15.08
CA LEU A 137 -23.27 -33.14 -14.50
C LEU A 137 -23.12 -33.11 -12.98
N SER A 138 -23.39 -34.23 -12.30
CA SER A 138 -23.20 -34.35 -10.84
C SER A 138 -21.79 -33.97 -10.43
N LYS A 139 -20.78 -34.51 -11.13
CA LYS A 139 -19.38 -34.17 -10.85
C LYS A 139 -19.08 -32.69 -11.07
N MET A 140 -19.60 -32.09 -12.16
CA MET A 140 -19.41 -30.66 -12.41
C MET A 140 -20.07 -29.78 -11.34
N VAL A 141 -21.24 -30.19 -10.83
CA VAL A 141 -21.93 -29.50 -9.72
C VAL A 141 -21.10 -29.61 -8.44
N ASP A 142 -20.60 -30.80 -8.09
CA ASP A 142 -19.77 -31.00 -6.90
C ASP A 142 -18.49 -30.16 -6.95
N ASP A 143 -17.80 -30.16 -8.10
CA ASP A 143 -16.60 -29.34 -8.33
C ASP A 143 -16.90 -27.84 -8.21
N ALA A 144 -18.04 -27.39 -8.78
CA ALA A 144 -18.48 -26.00 -8.69
C ALA A 144 -18.81 -25.60 -7.25
N CYS A 145 -19.52 -26.46 -6.50
CA CYS A 145 -19.85 -26.24 -5.10
C CYS A 145 -18.60 -26.08 -4.23
N MET A 146 -17.58 -26.92 -4.45
CA MET A 146 -16.32 -26.84 -3.72
C MET A 146 -15.59 -25.53 -3.99
N VAL A 147 -15.48 -25.12 -5.26
CA VAL A 147 -14.83 -23.84 -5.63
C VAL A 147 -15.57 -22.64 -5.03
N LEU A 148 -16.91 -22.65 -5.06
CA LEU A 148 -17.74 -21.58 -4.48
C LEU A 148 -17.60 -21.52 -2.96
N ALA A 149 -17.60 -22.66 -2.27
CA ALA A 149 -17.42 -22.71 -0.83
C ALA A 149 -16.05 -22.16 -0.41
N ASP A 150 -14.97 -22.60 -1.09
CA ASP A 150 -13.61 -22.14 -0.83
C ASP A 150 -13.45 -20.63 -1.12
N TYR A 151 -14.06 -20.14 -2.20
CA TYR A 151 -14.03 -18.72 -2.54
C TYR A 151 -14.82 -17.88 -1.53
N ASN A 152 -16.03 -18.30 -1.16
CA ASN A 152 -16.85 -17.60 -0.18
C ASN A 152 -16.17 -17.54 1.20
N GLY A 153 -15.48 -18.62 1.61
CA GLY A 153 -14.69 -18.64 2.84
C GLY A 153 -13.54 -17.64 2.82
N ARG A 154 -12.79 -17.58 1.72
CA ARG A 154 -11.71 -16.59 1.51
C ARG A 154 -12.24 -15.16 1.46
N LEU A 155 -13.32 -14.91 0.74
CA LEU A 155 -13.96 -13.61 0.64
C LEU A 155 -14.47 -13.12 2.00
N ALA A 156 -15.03 -14.01 2.82
CA ALA A 156 -15.45 -13.68 4.18
C ALA A 156 -14.26 -13.24 5.05
N ALA A 157 -13.14 -13.98 5.00
CA ALA A 157 -11.91 -13.61 5.70
C ALA A 157 -11.37 -12.25 5.23
N GLU A 158 -11.33 -12.01 3.92
CA GLU A 158 -10.89 -10.74 3.35
C GLU A 158 -11.76 -9.55 3.81
N ILE A 159 -13.09 -9.76 3.88
CA ILE A 159 -14.01 -8.74 4.40
C ILE A 159 -13.68 -8.40 5.85
N ASP A 160 -13.35 -9.38 6.69
CA ASP A 160 -12.98 -9.14 8.08
C ASP A 160 -11.62 -8.46 8.22
N ASP A 161 -10.64 -8.83 7.39
CA ASP A 161 -9.35 -8.16 7.29
C ASP A 161 -9.52 -6.69 6.87
N ARG A 162 -10.39 -6.38 5.90
CA ARG A 162 -10.73 -4.99 5.49
C ARG A 162 -11.35 -4.19 6.64
N LYS A 163 -12.22 -4.80 7.44
CA LYS A 163 -12.79 -4.16 8.64
C LYS A 163 -11.71 -3.88 9.69
N GLN A 164 -10.79 -4.82 9.89
CA GLN A 164 -9.65 -4.62 10.77
C GLN A 164 -8.74 -3.49 10.28
N LEU A 165 -8.40 -3.48 9.00
CA LEU A 165 -7.60 -2.44 8.37
C LEU A 165 -8.24 -1.06 8.54
N THR A 166 -9.56 -0.96 8.37
CA THR A 166 -10.31 0.29 8.57
C THR A 166 -10.16 0.82 10.01
N ARG A 167 -10.19 -0.08 11.01
CA ARG A 167 -9.94 0.28 12.41
C ARG A 167 -8.49 0.73 12.62
N MET A 168 -7.52 -0.01 12.08
CA MET A 168 -6.10 0.35 12.16
C MET A 168 -5.80 1.71 11.53
N LEU A 169 -6.40 2.02 10.38
CA LEU A 169 -6.30 3.33 9.73
C LEU A 169 -6.88 4.44 10.61
N SER A 170 -8.04 4.19 11.21
CA SER A 170 -8.69 5.16 12.10
C SER A 170 -7.84 5.46 13.34
N ASP A 171 -7.29 4.42 13.96
CA ASP A 171 -6.39 4.56 15.11
C ASP A 171 -5.08 5.25 14.72
N PHE A 172 -4.49 4.88 13.58
CA PHE A 172 -3.26 5.50 13.10
C PHE A 172 -3.45 6.99 12.80
N LEU A 173 -4.55 7.37 12.14
CA LEU A 173 -4.88 8.77 11.87
C LEU A 173 -5.10 9.57 13.15
N ARG A 174 -5.78 8.99 14.15
CA ARG A 174 -5.96 9.60 15.47
C ARG A 174 -4.62 9.85 16.14
N CYS A 175 -3.76 8.83 16.23
CA CYS A 175 -2.43 8.97 16.79
C CYS A 175 -1.57 9.99 16.02
N GLN A 176 -1.68 10.05 14.69
CA GLN A 176 -0.95 11.07 13.90
C GLN A 176 -1.41 12.49 14.21
N LYS A 177 -2.71 12.72 14.43
CA LYS A 177 -3.22 14.04 14.84
C LYS A 177 -2.72 14.45 16.22
N GLU A 178 -2.69 13.52 17.18
CA GLU A 178 -2.17 13.76 18.52
C GLU A 178 -0.68 14.11 18.47
N VAL A 179 0.12 13.36 17.71
CA VAL A 179 1.54 13.64 17.51
C VAL A 179 1.75 14.99 16.81
N LEU A 180 0.95 15.31 15.78
CA LEU A 180 1.04 16.60 15.09
C LEU A 180 0.81 17.76 16.06
N ALA A 181 -0.28 17.72 16.83
CA ALA A 181 -0.62 18.76 17.81
C ALA A 181 0.49 18.92 18.88
N GLU A 182 1.08 17.82 19.34
CA GLU A 182 2.20 17.87 20.28
C GLU A 182 3.45 18.53 19.66
N LYS A 183 3.72 18.26 18.38
CA LYS A 183 4.85 18.87 17.64
C LYS A 183 4.61 20.36 17.37
N GLU A 184 3.40 20.74 16.99
CA GLU A 184 2.99 22.15 16.80
C GLU A 184 3.16 22.94 18.10
N HIS A 185 2.63 22.44 19.22
CA HIS A 185 2.79 23.08 20.53
C HIS A 185 4.27 23.22 20.94
N LYS A 186 5.10 22.20 20.68
CA LYS A 186 6.54 22.29 20.94
C LYS A 186 7.23 23.36 20.09
N LEU A 187 6.85 23.52 18.83
CA LEU A 187 7.39 24.55 17.96
C LEU A 187 7.02 25.96 18.46
N GLU A 188 5.77 26.17 18.89
CA GLU A 188 5.31 27.46 19.44
C GLU A 188 6.09 27.85 20.71
N VAL A 189 6.33 26.90 21.61
CA VAL A 189 7.10 27.16 22.84
C VAL A 189 8.56 27.51 22.53
N VAL A 190 9.17 26.84 21.55
CA VAL A 190 10.55 27.13 21.12
C VAL A 190 10.64 28.51 20.45
N ASP A 191 9.65 28.91 19.64
CA ASP A 191 9.61 30.24 19.03
C ASP A 191 9.39 31.36 20.07
N MET A 192 8.63 31.10 21.14
CA MET A 192 8.44 32.07 22.23
C MET A 192 9.73 32.29 23.04
N ASP A 193 10.55 31.26 23.24
CA ASP A 193 11.87 31.37 23.90
C ASP A 193 12.93 32.06 23.02
N VAL A 194 12.64 32.29 21.73
CA VAL A 194 13.58 32.90 20.75
C VAL A 194 13.24 34.38 20.45
N SER A 195 12.39 35.04 21.25
CA SER A 195 12.14 36.50 21.14
C SER A 195 13.04 37.36 22.04
N PRO A 196 13.42 38.59 21.63
CA PRO A 196 14.77 39.14 21.80
C PRO A 196 15.01 39.79 23.16
N ASN A 197 15.52 39.05 24.12
CA ASN A 197 16.11 39.62 25.35
C ASN A 197 17.60 39.32 25.50
N ASP A 198 18.36 39.36 24.40
CA ASP A 198 19.82 39.40 24.48
C ASP A 198 20.45 40.35 23.45
N VAL A 199 20.02 41.62 23.51
CA VAL A 199 20.86 42.76 23.09
C VAL A 199 20.94 43.71 24.28
N THR A 200 21.78 43.37 25.26
CA THR A 200 22.39 44.39 26.13
C THR A 200 23.88 44.39 25.87
N ILE A 201 24.30 45.27 24.97
CA ILE A 201 25.69 45.67 24.83
C ILE A 201 26.12 46.33 26.15
N ARG A 202 27.16 45.78 26.79
CA ARG A 202 28.04 46.50 27.72
C ARG A 202 29.47 46.25 27.32
#